data_AF-A0A6I1FAY7-F1
#
_entry.id   AF-A0A6I1FAY7-F1
#
_cell.length_a   1.000
_cell.length_b   1.000
_cell.length_c   1.000
_cell.angle_alpha   90.00
_cell.angle_beta   90.00
_cell.angle_gamma   90.00
#
_symmetry.space_group_name_H-M   'P 1'
#
loop_
_entity.id
_entity.type
_entity.pdbx_description
1 polymer ?
#
loop_
_entity_poly.entity_id
_entity_poly.type
_entity_poly.pdbx_seq_one_letter_code
_entity_poly.pdbx_strand_id
1 'polypeptide(L)' 'MNKNKLHTMIVFLGSVAILTIGGLVLNQIYNNHQSNNLIIEKCFNHFNKEGEIVIKKDGFWSPVACESK' A
#
# COMPACT_ATOMS: atom_id res chain seq x y z
N MET A 1 -36.29 -2.02 -18.88
CA MET A 1 -35.44 -0.80 -18.90
C MET A 1 -34.86 -0.62 -20.29
N ASN A 2 -34.80 0.60 -20.85
CA ASN A 2 -34.27 0.83 -22.20
C ASN A 2 -32.80 0.34 -22.28
N LYS A 3 -32.42 -0.37 -23.35
CA LYS A 3 -31.08 -0.97 -23.52
C LYS A 3 -29.98 0.09 -23.41
N ASN A 4 -30.21 1.29 -23.95
CA ASN A 4 -29.26 2.40 -23.82
C ASN A 4 -29.10 2.86 -22.37
N LYS A 5 -30.19 2.93 -21.59
CA LYS A 5 -30.14 3.30 -20.17
C LYS A 5 -29.39 2.25 -19.33
N LEU A 6 -29.55 0.96 -19.66
CA LEU A 6 -28.82 -0.12 -18.99
C LEU A 6 -27.31 -0.04 -19.27
N HIS A 7 -26.90 0.18 -20.53
CA HIS A 7 -25.48 0.34 -20.87
C HIS A 7 -24.84 1.52 -20.15
N THR A 8 -25.50 2.68 -20.13
CA THR A 8 -25.01 3.86 -19.41
C THR A 8 -24.84 3.58 -17.91
N MET A 9 -25.78 2.86 -17.30
CA MET A 9 -25.69 2.49 -15.88
C MET A 9 -24.50 1.56 -15.61
N ILE A 10 -24.26 0.57 -16.47
CA ILE A 10 -23.13 -0.36 -16.33
C ILE A 10 -21.79 0.39 -16.44
N VAL A 11 -21.66 1.29 -17.41
CA VAL A 11 -20.43 2.10 -17.57
C VAL A 11 -20.21 2.97 -16.34
N PHE A 12 -21.25 3.61 -15.83
CA PHE A 12 -21.14 4.43 -14.62
C PHE A 12 -20.69 3.61 -13.40
N LEU A 13 -21.32 2.47 -13.17
CA LEU A 13 -20.95 1.56 -12.08
C LEU A 13 -19.54 1.03 -12.23
N GLY A 14 -19.12 0.68 -13.45
CA GLY A 14 -17.76 0.24 -13.75
C GLY A 14 -16.72 1.32 -13.44
N SER A 15 -16.97 2.56 -13.88
CA SER A 15 -16.08 3.69 -13.61
C SER A 15 -15.95 3.98 -12.12
N VAL A 16 -17.07 3.98 -11.38
CA VAL A 16 -17.06 4.18 -9.92
C VAL A 16 -16.26 3.07 -9.24
N ALA A 17 -16.47 1.80 -9.62
CA ALA A 17 -15.73 0.68 -9.05
C ALA A 17 -14.22 0.79 -9.27
N ILE A 18 -13.79 1.14 -10.48
CA ILE A 18 -12.36 1.34 -10.81
C ILE A 18 -11.76 2.46 -9.96
N LEU A 19 -12.46 3.60 -9.83
CA LEU A 19 -12.01 4.72 -9.01
C LEU A 19 -11.91 4.34 -7.53
N THR A 20 -12.87 3.59 -7.00
CA THR A 20 -12.84 3.13 -5.60
C THR A 20 -11.66 2.20 -5.34
N ILE A 21 -11.43 1.21 -6.21
CA ILE A 21 -10.30 0.28 -6.08
C ILE A 21 -8.97 1.04 -6.18
N GLY A 22 -8.83 1.94 -7.15
CA GLY A 22 -7.64 2.77 -7.31
C GLY A 22 -7.37 3.64 -6.07
N GLY A 23 -8.42 4.26 -5.53
CA GLY A 23 -8.32 5.06 -4.30
C GLY A 23 -7.87 4.25 -3.09
N LEU A 24 -8.42 3.04 -2.90
CA LEU A 24 -8.01 2.13 -1.82
C LEU A 24 -6.53 1.74 -1.94
N VAL A 25 -6.08 1.40 -3.15
CA VAL A 25 -4.68 1.06 -3.43
C VAL A 25 -3.76 2.24 -3.12
N LEU A 26 -4.08 3.44 -3.60
CA LEU A 26 -3.26 4.62 -3.34
C LEU A 26 -3.18 4.96 -1.84
N ASN A 27 -4.31 4.87 -1.14
CA ASN A 27 -4.34 5.09 0.30
C ASN A 27 -3.47 4.07 1.05
N GLN A 28 -3.50 2.80 0.65
CA GLN A 28 -2.67 1.78 1.25
C GLN A 28 -1.18 1.99 0.96
N ILE A 29 -0.81 2.41 -0.25
CA ILE A 29 0.58 2.79 -0.60
C ILE A 29 1.05 3.94 0.28
N TYR A 30 0.24 4.98 0.43
CA TYR A 30 0.56 6.14 1.25
C TYR A 30 0.80 5.76 2.71
N ASN A 31 -0.12 4.99 3.30
CA ASN A 31 0.00 4.53 4.69
C ASN A 31 1.21 3.62 4.89
N ASN A 32 1.47 2.72 3.95
CA ASN A 32 2.65 1.85 3.99
C ASN A 32 3.94 2.66 3.87
N HIS A 33 4.00 3.67 2.99
CA HIS A 33 5.19 4.52 2.86
C HIS A 33 5.49 5.27 4.16
N GLN A 34 4.47 5.87 4.78
CA GLN A 34 4.62 6.55 6.07
C GLN A 34 5.07 5.58 7.18
N SER A 35 4.44 4.41 7.28
CA SER A 35 4.79 3.40 8.28
C SER A 35 6.21 2.86 8.06
N ASN A 36 6.59 2.60 6.80
CA ASN A 36 7.91 2.08 6.46
C ASN A 36 9.02 3.08 6.78
N ASN A 37 8.82 4.37 6.52
CA ASN A 37 9.79 5.41 6.89
C ASN A 37 10.05 5.41 8.40
N LEU A 38 8.98 5.35 9.21
CA LEU A 38 9.11 5.29 10.67
C LEU A 38 9.80 4.01 11.14
N ILE A 39 9.56 2.87 10.49
CA ILE A 39 10.20 1.60 10.85
C ILE A 39 11.70 1.66 10.51
N ILE A 40 12.04 2.09 9.30
CA ILE A 40 13.44 2.24 8.85
C ILE A 40 14.22 3.17 9.79
N GLU A 41 13.63 4.32 10.11
CA GLU A 41 14.23 5.28 11.04
C GLU A 41 14.47 4.67 12.43
N LYS A 42 13.46 3.96 12.98
CA LYS A 42 13.61 3.25 14.26
C LYS A 42 14.70 2.17 14.19
N CYS A 43 14.86 1.49 13.06
CA CYS A 43 15.88 0.47 12.91
C CYS A 43 17.28 1.08 12.92
N PHE A 44 17.53 2.12 12.13
CA PHE A 44 18.83 2.79 12.17
C PHE A 44 19.13 3.42 13.54
N ASN A 45 18.13 3.94 14.26
CA ASN A 45 18.31 4.53 15.58
C ASN A 45 18.55 3.48 16.70
N HIS A 46 17.96 2.28 16.62
CA HIS A 46 18.15 1.24 17.64
C HIS A 46 19.44 0.45 17.46
N PHE A 47 19.85 0.22 16.21
CA PHE A 47 21.03 -0.58 15.88
C PHE A 47 22.27 0.33 15.77
N ASN A 48 22.63 0.98 16.89
CA ASN A 48 23.91 1.67 17.09
C ASN A 48 25.13 0.71 17.18
N LYS A 49 24.99 -0.53 16.70
CA LYS A 49 26.03 -1.55 16.70
C LYS A 49 26.32 -1.90 15.26
N GLU A 50 27.59 -1.85 14.88
CA GLU A 50 28.16 -2.10 13.54
C GLU A 50 27.78 -3.48 12.97
N GLY A 51 26.51 -3.66 12.60
CA GLY A 51 25.95 -4.89 12.08
C GLY A 51 25.08 -4.63 10.85
N GLU A 52 25.02 -5.62 9.96
CA GLU A 52 24.20 -5.57 8.75
C GLU A 52 22.71 -5.72 9.15
N ILE A 53 21.93 -4.65 8.99
CA ILE A 53 20.48 -4.66 9.19
C ILE A 53 19.81 -4.94 7.85
N VAL A 54 18.89 -5.91 7.81
CA VAL A 54 18.14 -6.24 6.60
C VAL A 54 16.71 -5.78 6.76
N ILE A 55 16.25 -4.97 5.80
CA ILE A 55 14.85 -4.59 5.69
C ILE A 55 14.15 -5.68 4.86
N LYS A 56 13.23 -6.41 5.50
CA LYS A 56 12.41 -7.43 4.83
C LYS A 56 11.00 -6.91 4.57
N LYS A 57 10.36 -7.47 3.55
CA LYS A 57 8.96 -7.19 3.19
C LYS A 57 8.27 -8.52 2.89
N ASP A 58 7.39 -8.93 3.78
CA ASP A 58 6.75 -10.26 3.73
C ASP A 58 5.59 -10.35 2.73
N GLY A 59 5.13 -9.23 2.19
CA GLY A 59 4.10 -9.21 1.16
C GLY A 59 3.98 -7.88 0.43
N PHE A 60 3.31 -7.88 -0.72
CA PHE A 60 3.17 -6.70 -1.58
C PHE A 60 2.57 -5.51 -0.81
N TRP A 61 1.57 -5.79 0.03
CA TRP A 61 0.88 -4.79 0.85
C TRP A 61 1.36 -4.70 2.30
N SER A 62 2.35 -5.50 2.71
CA SER A 62 2.81 -5.48 4.10
C SER A 62 3.72 -4.27 4.36
N PRO A 63 3.73 -3.75 5.60
CA PRO A 63 4.83 -2.92 6.09
C PRO A 63 6.16 -3.67 5.98
N VAL A 64 7.26 -2.93 6.00
CA VAL A 64 8.60 -3.52 6.13
C VAL A 64 8.88 -3.91 7.58
N ALA A 65 9.68 -4.95 7.78
CA ALA A 65 10.22 -5.36 9.07
C ALA A 65 11.74 -5.24 9.05
N CYS A 66 12.35 -5.06 10.23
CA CYS A 66 13.79 -5.06 10.36
C CYS A 66 14.24 -6.29 11.13
N GLU A 67 15.21 -6.98 10.55
CA GLU A 67 15.87 -8.11 11.17
C GLU A 67 17.38 -7.84 11.18
N SER A 68 18.05 -8.22 12.28
CA SER A 68 19.51 -8.36 12.23
C SER A 68 19.84 -9.68 11.57
N LYS A 69 20.86 -9.67 10.72
CA LYS A 69 21.42 -10.88 10.13
C LYS A 69 22.16 -11.72 11.18
#